data_AF-A0A4R1JNS5-F1
#
_entry.id   AF-A0A4R1JNS5-F1
#
_cell.length_a   1.000
_cell.length_b   1.000
_cell.length_c   1.000
_cell.angle_alpha   90.00
_cell.angle_beta   90.00
_cell.angle_gamma   90.00
#
_symmetry.space_group_name_H-M   'P 1'
#
loop_
_entity.id
_entity.type
_entity.pdbx_description
1 polymer ?
#
loop_
_entity_poly.entity_id
_entity_poly.type
_entity_poly.pdbx_seq_one_letter_code
_entity_poly.pdbx_strand_id
1 'polypeptide(L)'
;MNKLYKIGLLSSVLMMAASCTNDNTLKYSYDKPSSIANQEEINAYSDLKSYVDRAANPSFKLGAGISLSDYTSKSLMYRVVNKNFDEITLGYEMKHGAVVKSDGKLDLDNVNKLLKAADEANVSVFGHTLCWHANQNAAYLNKLIAPDILSTTGPGWDLITSADFETADASNYQYNSNVVASFTASGQGANGVGRALKLNNAVVRANDWEAQLYLKFSPAVQVGEKYKLTMDVRADVDASSPTQAQITPGNYKHWDFFGAVPYSTSWTTYTKEITVTTEMANCGAIAFNLGKTATNFYFDNITLKKYNATGSIQTKEKTPEEKKTIISDALDKWITEMVKNSAPYVKAWDVVNEPMDDGNPYELKTGVGKINMASDEFYWQDYMGKDYAVEAFRLARKSGNSTDKLFINDYNLEYSTDKCKGLIQYVNYIESKGQKVDGIGTQMHISINSDKDKINTMFKLLAATGKLIKVSELDVAAGLNPSEADLKKQAEMYKYVVDMYVKNIPANQRYGITVWGLTDSKSDSSWLPGQHQGLWDINFTRKFSYASFAEGLKGLK
;
A
#
# COMPACT_ATOMS: atom_id res chain seq x y z
N MET A 1 -92.38 -19.98 -45.77
CA MET A 1 -92.69 -20.63 -44.46
C MET A 1 -91.72 -21.79 -44.23
N ASN A 2 -90.48 -21.52 -43.84
CA ASN A 2 -89.99 -21.30 -42.47
C ASN A 2 -89.82 -22.54 -41.57
N LYS A 3 -89.68 -23.77 -42.08
CA LYS A 3 -89.28 -24.92 -41.25
C LYS A 3 -88.34 -25.97 -41.87
N LEU A 4 -87.61 -25.68 -42.96
CA LEU A 4 -86.70 -26.68 -43.57
C LEU A 4 -85.19 -26.35 -43.53
N TYR A 5 -84.79 -25.09 -43.32
CA TYR A 5 -83.36 -24.75 -43.12
C TYR A 5 -82.83 -25.00 -41.70
N LYS A 6 -83.72 -25.22 -40.71
CA LYS A 6 -83.31 -25.47 -39.31
C LYS A 6 -83.00 -26.95 -39.00
N ILE A 7 -83.28 -27.87 -39.91
CA ILE A 7 -82.99 -29.30 -39.68
C ILE A 7 -81.65 -29.71 -40.32
N GLY A 8 -81.25 -29.10 -41.44
CA GLY A 8 -79.95 -29.38 -42.07
C GLY A 8 -78.73 -28.83 -41.30
N LEU A 9 -78.90 -27.79 -40.48
CA LEU A 9 -77.80 -27.21 -39.69
C LEU A 9 -77.60 -27.88 -38.33
N LEU A 10 -78.56 -28.68 -37.84
CA LEU A 10 -78.40 -29.42 -36.57
C LEU A 10 -77.69 -30.76 -36.77
N SER A 11 -77.77 -31.36 -37.97
CA SER A 11 -77.14 -32.65 -38.25
C SER A 11 -75.64 -32.55 -38.58
N SER A 12 -75.13 -31.38 -38.97
CA SER A 12 -73.69 -31.14 -39.17
C SER A 12 -72.96 -30.65 -37.92
N VAL A 13 -73.69 -30.19 -36.89
CA VAL A 13 -73.10 -29.77 -35.60
C VAL A 13 -73.04 -30.93 -34.58
N LEU A 14 -73.89 -31.95 -34.71
CA LEU A 14 -73.82 -33.13 -33.82
C LEU A 14 -72.77 -34.18 -34.22
N MET A 15 -72.21 -34.13 -35.44
CA MET A 15 -71.16 -35.07 -35.89
C MET A 15 -69.73 -34.54 -35.75
N MET A 16 -69.52 -33.35 -35.16
CA MET A 16 -68.20 -32.86 -34.74
C MET A 16 -67.98 -32.89 -33.21
N ALA A 17 -68.90 -33.49 -32.45
CA ALA A 17 -68.75 -33.69 -31.00
C ALA A 17 -68.44 -35.15 -30.62
N ALA A 18 -67.99 -35.95 -31.59
CA ALA A 18 -67.56 -37.34 -31.38
C ALA A 18 -66.20 -37.57 -32.06
N SER A 19 -65.19 -36.81 -31.65
CA SER A 19 -63.80 -37.24 -31.76
C SER A 19 -63.24 -37.25 -30.35
N CYS A 20 -63.24 -38.45 -29.78
CA CYS A 20 -62.49 -38.91 -28.61
C CYS A 20 -61.91 -37.80 -27.71
N THR A 21 -62.68 -37.33 -26.72
CA THR A 21 -62.08 -36.98 -25.43
C THR A 21 -61.55 -38.28 -24.83
N ASN A 22 -60.32 -38.65 -25.17
CA ASN A 22 -59.52 -39.46 -24.26
C ASN A 22 -59.28 -38.58 -23.02
N ASP A 23 -60.23 -38.59 -22.07
CA ASP A 23 -60.02 -38.16 -20.69
C ASP A 23 -59.13 -39.19 -19.95
N ASN A 24 -58.10 -39.68 -20.64
CA ASN A 24 -56.87 -39.97 -19.96
C ASN A 24 -56.25 -38.62 -19.61
N THR A 25 -56.80 -37.92 -18.60
CA THR A 25 -55.93 -37.10 -17.77
C THR A 25 -54.83 -38.05 -17.37
N LEU A 26 -53.66 -37.91 -17.98
CA LEU A 26 -52.48 -38.60 -17.52
C LEU A 26 -52.39 -38.24 -16.03
N LYS A 27 -52.68 -39.19 -15.15
CA LYS A 27 -52.50 -39.05 -13.70
C LYS A 27 -51.00 -39.05 -13.43
N TYR A 28 -50.30 -38.07 -13.99
CA TYR A 28 -48.97 -37.72 -13.53
C TYR A 28 -49.17 -36.73 -12.39
N SER A 29 -49.22 -37.27 -11.17
CA SER A 29 -48.84 -36.48 -10.00
C SER A 29 -47.33 -36.38 -10.04
N TYR A 30 -46.80 -35.24 -10.47
CA TYR A 30 -45.39 -34.95 -10.26
C TYR A 30 -45.28 -34.36 -8.86
N ASP A 31 -44.61 -35.08 -7.96
CA ASP A 31 -44.23 -34.49 -6.68
C ASP A 31 -43.34 -33.29 -6.94
N LYS A 32 -43.60 -32.18 -6.23
CA LYS A 32 -42.77 -30.98 -6.33
C LYS A 32 -41.31 -31.38 -6.03
N PRO A 33 -40.34 -31.08 -6.92
CA PRO A 33 -38.95 -31.38 -6.68
C PRO A 33 -38.49 -30.82 -5.33
N SER A 34 -37.75 -31.60 -4.55
CA SER A 34 -37.24 -31.20 -3.24
C SER A 34 -36.43 -29.91 -3.29
N SER A 35 -35.70 -29.67 -4.39
CA SER A 35 -34.98 -28.41 -4.62
C SER A 35 -35.88 -27.18 -4.69
N ILE A 36 -37.06 -27.29 -5.32
CA ILE A 36 -38.04 -26.21 -5.40
C ILE A 36 -38.71 -25.99 -4.04
N ALA A 37 -39.12 -27.07 -3.37
CA ALA A 37 -39.71 -26.98 -2.03
C ALA A 37 -38.74 -26.33 -1.02
N ASN A 38 -37.48 -26.77 -0.99
CA ASN A 38 -36.45 -26.20 -0.13
C ASN A 38 -36.20 -24.70 -0.43
N GLN A 39 -36.20 -24.31 -1.71
CA GLN A 39 -36.02 -22.91 -2.09
C GLN A 39 -37.24 -22.04 -1.70
N GLU A 40 -38.46 -22.57 -1.80
CA GLU A 40 -39.66 -21.89 -1.33
C GLU A 40 -39.61 -21.63 0.19
N GLU A 41 -39.11 -22.58 0.97
CA GLU A 41 -38.90 -22.40 2.41
C GLU A 41 -37.89 -21.28 2.71
N ILE A 42 -36.75 -21.24 2.00
CA ILE A 42 -35.76 -20.16 2.14
C ILE A 42 -36.36 -18.81 1.71
N ASN A 43 -37.15 -18.79 0.64
CA ASN A 43 -37.80 -17.58 0.14
C ASN A 43 -38.93 -17.08 1.06
N ALA A 44 -39.49 -17.94 1.90
CA ALA A 44 -40.52 -17.57 2.87
C ALA A 44 -40.00 -16.70 4.04
N TYR A 45 -38.68 -16.66 4.25
CA TYR A 45 -38.09 -15.77 5.26
C TYR A 45 -38.40 -14.30 4.95
N SER A 46 -38.62 -13.51 6.00
CA SER A 46 -38.86 -12.07 5.88
C SER A 46 -37.58 -11.32 5.51
N ASP A 47 -37.69 -10.03 5.27
CA ASP A 47 -36.53 -9.17 5.01
C ASP A 47 -35.65 -9.06 6.25
N LEU A 48 -34.32 -9.08 6.09
CA LEU A 48 -33.39 -9.25 7.21
C LEU A 48 -33.57 -8.21 8.34
N LYS A 49 -33.73 -6.92 7.99
CA LYS A 49 -33.97 -5.85 8.97
C LYS A 49 -35.26 -5.99 9.80
N SER A 50 -36.21 -6.85 9.39
CA SER A 50 -37.44 -7.13 10.16
C SER A 50 -37.21 -8.06 11.36
N TYR A 51 -36.05 -8.71 11.42
CA TYR A 51 -35.65 -9.56 12.54
C TYR A 51 -34.95 -8.79 13.67
N VAL A 52 -34.79 -7.48 13.54
CA VAL A 52 -34.20 -6.64 14.60
C VAL A 52 -35.30 -5.79 15.24
N ASP A 53 -35.57 -6.01 16.52
CA ASP A 53 -36.40 -5.12 17.32
C ASP A 53 -35.62 -3.86 17.68
N ARG A 54 -36.10 -2.74 17.15
CA ARG A 54 -35.51 -1.41 17.34
C ARG A 54 -35.85 -0.81 18.69
N ALA A 55 -36.88 -1.31 19.38
CA ALA A 55 -37.14 -0.91 20.76
C ALA A 55 -36.07 -1.50 21.70
N ALA A 56 -35.76 -2.79 21.56
CA ALA A 56 -34.70 -3.45 22.33
C ALA A 56 -33.28 -3.08 21.86
N ASN A 57 -33.07 -2.81 20.57
CA ASN A 57 -31.76 -2.53 19.97
C ASN A 57 -31.75 -1.20 19.18
N PRO A 58 -31.99 -0.04 19.81
CA PRO A 58 -32.21 1.23 19.13
C PRO A 58 -30.99 1.74 18.34
N SER A 59 -29.79 1.37 18.78
CA SER A 59 -28.53 1.77 18.14
C SER A 59 -28.01 0.74 17.13
N PHE A 60 -28.60 -0.45 17.04
CA PHE A 60 -28.12 -1.51 16.16
C PHE A 60 -28.45 -1.21 14.70
N LYS A 61 -27.45 -1.31 13.84
CA LYS A 61 -27.55 -1.17 12.38
C LYS A 61 -27.21 -2.49 11.71
N LEU A 62 -28.13 -2.99 10.88
CA LEU A 62 -27.82 -4.06 9.95
C LEU A 62 -27.29 -3.44 8.66
N GLY A 63 -26.03 -3.70 8.32
CA GLY A 63 -25.32 -3.02 7.25
C GLY A 63 -25.03 -3.88 6.02
N ALA A 64 -24.79 -3.22 4.90
CA ALA A 64 -24.36 -3.85 3.65
C ALA A 64 -23.10 -3.17 3.08
N GLY A 65 -22.09 -3.97 2.77
CA GLY A 65 -20.95 -3.57 1.95
C GLY A 65 -21.33 -3.50 0.48
N ILE A 66 -21.06 -2.37 -0.19
CA ILE A 66 -21.46 -2.16 -1.59
C ILE A 66 -20.49 -1.22 -2.32
N SER A 67 -20.47 -1.29 -3.66
CA SER A 67 -19.79 -0.31 -4.50
C SER A 67 -20.69 0.90 -4.80
N LEU A 68 -20.08 2.03 -5.19
CA LEU A 68 -20.86 3.20 -5.61
C LEU A 68 -21.76 2.90 -6.81
N SER A 69 -21.26 2.14 -7.78
CA SER A 69 -21.97 1.84 -9.02
C SER A 69 -23.18 0.94 -8.76
N ASP A 70 -23.04 -0.08 -7.91
CA ASP A 70 -24.15 -0.97 -7.55
C ASP A 70 -25.28 -0.23 -6.83
N TYR A 71 -24.95 0.75 -5.99
CA TYR A 71 -25.95 1.53 -5.27
C TYR A 71 -26.58 2.63 -6.15
N THR A 72 -25.76 3.44 -6.82
CA THR A 72 -26.26 4.61 -7.57
C THR A 72 -26.90 4.27 -8.91
N SER A 73 -26.65 3.08 -9.46
CA SER A 73 -27.36 2.58 -10.65
C SER A 73 -28.84 2.28 -10.38
N LYS A 74 -29.26 2.24 -9.10
CA LYS A 74 -30.62 1.87 -8.67
C LYS A 74 -31.08 0.51 -9.24
N SER A 75 -30.12 -0.41 -9.44
CA SER A 75 -30.33 -1.75 -9.97
C SER A 75 -30.94 -2.72 -8.94
N LEU A 76 -30.91 -4.02 -9.23
CA LEU A 76 -31.41 -5.05 -8.29
C LEU A 76 -30.65 -5.02 -6.96
N MET A 77 -29.34 -4.75 -6.97
CA MET A 77 -28.55 -4.66 -5.74
C MET A 77 -29.04 -3.54 -4.82
N TYR A 78 -29.30 -2.34 -5.35
CA TYR A 78 -29.90 -1.23 -4.61
C TYR A 78 -31.24 -1.63 -3.95
N ARG A 79 -32.09 -2.36 -4.66
CA ARG A 79 -33.38 -2.85 -4.12
C ARG A 79 -33.18 -3.87 -3.00
N VAL A 80 -32.24 -4.80 -3.18
CA VAL A 80 -31.90 -5.81 -2.17
C VAL A 80 -31.37 -5.14 -0.91
N VAL A 81 -30.47 -4.16 -1.06
CA VAL A 81 -29.92 -3.39 0.05
C VAL A 81 -31.02 -2.67 0.83
N ASN A 82 -31.78 -1.80 0.16
CA ASN A 82 -32.77 -0.96 0.85
C ASN A 82 -33.91 -1.76 1.48
N LYS A 83 -34.20 -2.95 0.93
CA LYS A 83 -35.20 -3.87 1.48
C LYS A 83 -34.70 -4.58 2.75
N ASN A 84 -33.41 -4.92 2.83
CA ASN A 84 -32.88 -5.78 3.89
C ASN A 84 -32.04 -5.08 4.95
N PHE A 85 -31.50 -3.89 4.68
CA PHE A 85 -30.48 -3.25 5.53
C PHE A 85 -30.87 -1.82 5.93
N ASP A 86 -30.22 -1.33 6.99
CA ASP A 86 -30.40 0.01 7.56
C ASP A 86 -29.25 0.96 7.18
N GLU A 87 -28.07 0.40 6.90
CA GLU A 87 -26.81 1.13 6.72
C GLU A 87 -26.02 0.56 5.53
N ILE A 88 -25.27 1.39 4.83
CA ILE A 88 -24.29 0.97 3.81
C ILE A 88 -22.87 1.40 4.17
N THR A 89 -21.91 0.59 3.77
CA THR A 89 -20.47 0.88 3.83
C THR A 89 -19.88 0.69 2.44
N LEU A 90 -19.03 1.62 2.00
CA LEU A 90 -18.53 1.63 0.63
C LEU A 90 -17.17 0.95 0.52
N GLY A 91 -17.01 0.14 -0.52
CA GLY A 91 -15.78 -0.62 -0.73
C GLY A 91 -14.56 0.24 -1.07
N TYR A 92 -14.74 1.39 -1.74
CA TYR A 92 -13.60 2.20 -2.19
C TYR A 92 -13.83 3.71 -2.14
N GLU A 93 -15.05 4.19 -2.43
CA GLU A 93 -15.28 5.58 -2.86
C GLU A 93 -15.17 6.64 -1.76
N MET A 94 -14.99 6.21 -0.52
CA MET A 94 -14.71 7.09 0.63
C MET A 94 -13.28 6.91 1.18
N LYS A 95 -12.43 6.12 0.52
CA LYS A 95 -11.02 5.94 0.86
C LYS A 95 -10.16 7.06 0.27
N HIS A 96 -9.01 7.32 0.90
CA HIS A 96 -8.10 8.41 0.52
C HIS A 96 -7.70 8.37 -0.97
N GLY A 97 -7.36 7.20 -1.52
CA GLY A 97 -6.98 7.04 -2.94
C GLY A 97 -8.11 7.29 -3.94
N ALA A 98 -9.37 7.16 -3.51
CA ALA A 98 -10.53 7.47 -4.37
C ALA A 98 -10.83 8.97 -4.44
N VAL A 99 -10.49 9.71 -3.38
CA VAL A 99 -10.92 11.10 -3.19
C VAL A 99 -9.78 12.09 -3.37
N VAL A 100 -8.57 11.82 -2.89
CA VAL A 100 -7.47 12.78 -2.95
C VAL A 100 -6.78 12.74 -4.32
N LYS A 101 -6.78 13.88 -5.01
CA LYS A 101 -6.13 14.07 -6.32
C LYS A 101 -4.62 14.31 -6.18
N SER A 102 -3.91 14.30 -7.30
CA SER A 102 -2.46 14.53 -7.36
C SER A 102 -1.99 15.93 -6.93
N ASP A 103 -2.91 16.90 -6.87
CA ASP A 103 -2.69 18.25 -6.35
C ASP A 103 -3.15 18.41 -4.89
N GLY A 104 -3.60 17.32 -4.25
CA GLY A 104 -4.07 17.31 -2.88
C GLY A 104 -5.47 17.86 -2.67
N LYS A 105 -6.22 18.20 -3.73
CA LYS A 105 -7.65 18.53 -3.61
C LYS A 105 -8.48 17.26 -3.48
N LEU A 106 -9.61 17.36 -2.78
CA LEU A 106 -10.55 16.26 -2.66
C LEU A 106 -11.57 16.29 -3.82
N ASP A 107 -11.80 15.14 -4.43
CA ASP A 107 -12.85 14.88 -5.40
C ASP A 107 -14.09 14.29 -4.71
N LEU A 108 -14.98 15.16 -4.26
CA LEU A 108 -16.12 14.78 -3.43
C LEU A 108 -17.39 14.51 -4.22
N ASP A 109 -17.38 14.60 -5.54
CA ASP A 109 -18.59 14.50 -6.37
C ASP A 109 -19.25 13.11 -6.23
N ASN A 110 -18.43 12.06 -6.28
CA ASN A 110 -18.89 10.69 -6.09
C ASN A 110 -19.42 10.43 -4.67
N VAL A 111 -18.74 10.96 -3.65
CA VAL A 111 -19.18 10.90 -2.25
C VAL A 111 -20.52 11.60 -2.08
N ASN A 112 -20.67 12.81 -2.63
CA ASN A 112 -21.89 13.60 -2.52
C ASN A 112 -23.07 12.93 -3.24
N LYS A 113 -22.83 12.36 -4.42
CA LYS A 113 -23.84 11.61 -5.17
C LYS A 113 -24.34 10.40 -4.38
N LEU A 114 -23.44 9.67 -3.74
CA LEU A 114 -23.75 8.55 -2.87
C LEU A 114 -24.57 8.97 -1.65
N LEU A 115 -24.07 9.95 -0.88
CA LEU A 115 -24.71 10.39 0.35
C LEU A 115 -26.15 10.84 0.09
N LYS A 116 -26.36 11.57 -1.01
CA LYS A 116 -27.70 11.96 -1.46
C LYS A 116 -28.57 10.75 -1.82
N ALA A 117 -28.04 9.79 -2.57
CA ALA A 117 -28.80 8.60 -2.96
C ALA A 117 -29.22 7.74 -1.75
N ALA A 118 -28.36 7.65 -0.74
CA ALA A 118 -28.65 6.92 0.50
C ALA A 118 -29.67 7.65 1.37
N ASP A 119 -29.55 8.98 1.49
CA ASP A 119 -30.51 9.83 2.19
C ASP A 119 -31.91 9.76 1.56
N GLU A 120 -32.01 9.86 0.23
CA GLU A 120 -33.27 9.68 -0.53
C GLU A 120 -33.91 8.30 -0.27
N ALA A 121 -33.10 7.29 0.04
CA ALA A 121 -33.54 5.93 0.33
C ALA A 121 -33.82 5.68 1.82
N ASN A 122 -33.56 6.66 2.70
CA ASN A 122 -33.58 6.51 4.15
C ASN A 122 -32.66 5.36 4.65
N VAL A 123 -31.47 5.27 4.07
CA VAL A 123 -30.41 4.33 4.45
C VAL A 123 -29.22 5.13 4.95
N SER A 124 -28.71 4.81 6.14
CA SER A 124 -27.56 5.51 6.70
C SER A 124 -26.26 5.09 6.02
N VAL A 125 -25.23 5.92 6.11
CA VAL A 125 -23.90 5.61 5.59
C VAL A 125 -22.91 5.53 6.75
N PHE A 126 -22.15 4.44 6.80
CA PHE A 126 -20.99 4.29 7.66
C PHE A 126 -19.74 4.70 6.89
N GLY A 127 -19.02 5.70 7.38
CA GLY A 127 -17.85 6.24 6.70
C GLY A 127 -16.65 5.30 6.80
N HIS A 128 -16.11 4.86 5.68
CA HIS A 128 -14.97 3.95 5.60
C HIS A 128 -14.03 4.40 4.47
N THR A 129 -12.82 4.88 4.73
CA THR A 129 -12.18 5.13 6.04
C THR A 129 -11.26 6.35 5.95
N LEU A 130 -10.99 6.99 7.09
CA LEU A 130 -10.20 8.21 7.16
C LEU A 130 -8.69 7.94 7.14
N CYS A 131 -8.21 6.92 7.83
CA CYS A 131 -6.79 6.56 7.84
C CYS A 131 -6.62 5.08 7.58
N TRP A 132 -5.87 4.74 6.55
CA TRP A 132 -5.47 3.38 6.26
C TRP A 132 -4.07 3.37 5.66
N HIS A 133 -3.41 2.22 5.64
CA HIS A 133 -2.12 2.05 5.02
C HIS A 133 -2.25 1.72 3.52
N ALA A 134 -3.36 1.12 3.09
CA ALA A 134 -3.64 0.77 1.69
C ALA A 134 -4.71 1.69 1.06
N ASN A 135 -4.89 1.58 -0.26
CA ASN A 135 -5.80 2.40 -1.06
C ASN A 135 -5.64 3.90 -0.79
N GLN A 136 -4.39 4.34 -0.63
CA GLN A 136 -4.01 5.74 -0.49
C GLN A 136 -3.60 6.30 -1.85
N ASN A 137 -3.75 7.61 -2.07
CA ASN A 137 -2.96 8.28 -3.09
C ASN A 137 -1.51 8.44 -2.61
N ALA A 138 -0.77 7.33 -2.56
CA ALA A 138 0.59 7.29 -2.05
C ALA A 138 1.55 8.09 -2.94
N ALA A 139 1.28 8.19 -4.25
CA ALA A 139 2.05 9.03 -5.15
C ALA A 139 2.00 10.51 -4.75
N TYR A 140 0.81 11.02 -4.39
CA TYR A 140 0.66 12.38 -3.86
C TYR A 140 1.41 12.54 -2.53
N LEU A 141 1.20 11.65 -1.56
CA LEU A 141 1.82 11.74 -0.23
C LEU A 141 3.35 11.69 -0.32
N ASN A 142 3.91 10.76 -1.11
CA ASN A 142 5.35 10.63 -1.33
C ASN A 142 5.93 11.86 -2.05
N LYS A 143 5.18 12.50 -2.95
CA LYS A 143 5.61 13.75 -3.59
C LYS A 143 5.76 14.89 -2.59
N LEU A 144 4.90 14.97 -1.56
CA LEU A 144 4.99 16.04 -0.55
C LEU A 144 6.29 15.99 0.26
N ILE A 145 6.78 14.78 0.52
CA ILE A 145 7.99 14.53 1.33
C ILE A 145 9.23 14.22 0.49
N ALA A 146 9.13 14.36 -0.83
CA ALA A 146 10.26 14.22 -1.73
C ALA A 146 11.36 15.24 -1.39
N PRO A 147 12.63 14.92 -1.67
CA PRO A 147 13.74 15.84 -1.44
C PRO A 147 13.53 17.18 -2.14
N ASP A 148 13.92 18.28 -1.50
CA ASP A 148 13.90 19.59 -2.14
C ASP A 148 14.96 19.65 -3.24
N ILE A 149 14.59 20.20 -4.38
CA ILE A 149 15.55 20.48 -5.45
C ILE A 149 16.23 21.81 -5.12
N LEU A 150 17.51 21.76 -4.74
CA LEU A 150 18.31 22.93 -4.40
C LEU A 150 18.82 23.65 -5.65
N SER A 151 19.30 22.88 -6.61
CA SER A 151 19.76 23.40 -7.90
C SER A 151 19.70 22.31 -8.97
N THR A 152 19.53 22.76 -10.20
CA THR A 152 19.77 21.96 -11.41
C THR A 152 20.95 22.61 -12.12
N THR A 153 22.10 21.94 -12.17
CA THR A 153 23.20 22.46 -12.99
C THR A 153 22.95 22.15 -14.47
N GLY A 154 23.53 22.95 -15.36
CA GLY A 154 23.68 22.59 -16.77
C GLY A 154 24.84 21.61 -16.98
N PRO A 155 25.25 21.35 -18.23
CA PRO A 155 26.37 20.46 -18.53
C PRO A 155 27.65 20.84 -17.74
N GLY A 156 28.28 19.88 -17.06
CA GLY A 156 29.35 20.16 -16.10
C GLY A 156 30.26 18.97 -15.78
N TRP A 157 31.14 19.13 -14.79
CA TRP A 157 32.11 18.10 -14.36
C TRP A 157 31.81 17.64 -12.93
N ASP A 158 31.31 16.42 -12.77
CA ASP A 158 31.00 15.80 -11.47
C ASP A 158 32.26 15.14 -10.89
N LEU A 159 32.52 15.33 -9.59
CA LEU A 159 33.67 14.73 -8.91
C LEU A 159 33.50 13.21 -8.77
N ILE A 160 34.51 12.45 -9.17
CA ILE A 160 34.55 10.98 -9.07
C ILE A 160 35.47 10.55 -7.94
N THR A 161 36.64 11.14 -7.84
CA THR A 161 37.58 10.91 -6.72
C THR A 161 38.50 12.11 -6.55
N SER A 162 38.98 12.33 -5.34
CA SER A 162 39.96 13.39 -5.02
C SER A 162 40.93 12.96 -3.93
N ALA A 163 42.19 13.39 -4.02
CA ALA A 163 43.20 13.22 -2.97
C ALA A 163 43.99 14.54 -2.82
N ASP A 164 43.75 15.24 -1.71
CA ASP A 164 44.44 16.48 -1.33
C ASP A 164 45.61 16.23 -0.37
N PHE A 165 45.73 15.02 0.19
CA PHE A 165 46.81 14.60 1.10
C PHE A 165 46.92 15.42 2.41
N GLU A 166 45.89 16.19 2.76
CA GLU A 166 45.83 16.96 4.00
C GLU A 166 45.53 16.07 5.21
N THR A 167 45.01 14.87 4.97
CA THR A 167 44.86 13.80 5.97
C THR A 167 45.74 12.60 5.62
N ALA A 168 45.70 11.54 6.43
CA ALA A 168 46.37 10.28 6.12
C ALA A 168 45.44 9.29 5.37
N ASP A 169 44.33 9.76 4.83
CA ASP A 169 43.36 8.92 4.11
C ASP A 169 43.96 8.38 2.80
N ALA A 170 44.17 7.07 2.75
CA ALA A 170 44.65 6.34 1.57
C ALA A 170 43.55 5.47 0.92
N SER A 171 42.27 5.77 1.18
CA SER A 171 41.12 5.02 0.67
C SER A 171 41.13 4.88 -0.86
N ASN A 172 41.57 5.92 -1.56
CA ASN A 172 41.49 6.05 -3.01
C ASN A 172 42.85 6.09 -3.74
N TYR A 173 43.97 5.85 -3.06
CA TYR A 173 45.26 5.64 -3.73
C TYR A 173 46.04 4.49 -3.10
N GLN A 174 47.07 4.02 -3.80
CA GLN A 174 48.04 3.06 -3.29
C GLN A 174 49.30 3.13 -4.15
N TYR A 175 50.37 2.44 -3.75
CA TYR A 175 51.62 2.41 -4.49
C TYR A 175 52.28 1.04 -4.37
N ASN A 176 53.16 0.69 -5.30
CA ASN A 176 53.85 -0.60 -5.27
C ASN A 176 55.12 -0.56 -4.41
N SER A 177 55.75 -1.72 -4.19
CA SER A 177 56.91 -1.87 -3.29
C SER A 177 58.19 -1.17 -3.74
N ASN A 178 58.26 -0.69 -4.98
CA ASN A 178 59.44 -0.04 -5.53
C ASN A 178 59.47 1.48 -5.30
N VAL A 179 58.43 2.04 -4.70
CA VAL A 179 58.40 3.44 -4.24
C VAL A 179 58.26 3.50 -2.72
N VAL A 180 59.01 4.41 -2.10
CA VAL A 180 58.89 4.71 -0.68
C VAL A 180 58.04 5.96 -0.52
N ALA A 181 56.87 5.82 0.11
CA ALA A 181 55.94 6.92 0.30
C ALA A 181 56.11 7.61 1.66
N SER A 182 55.95 8.92 1.66
CA SER A 182 55.90 9.77 2.86
C SER A 182 55.07 11.01 2.56
N PHE A 183 54.77 11.82 3.57
CA PHE A 183 54.17 13.14 3.38
C PHE A 183 55.21 14.23 3.63
N THR A 184 55.11 15.34 2.92
CA THR A 184 55.90 16.53 3.24
C THR A 184 55.49 17.14 4.58
N ALA A 185 56.32 18.03 5.12
CA ALA A 185 55.90 18.87 6.23
C ALA A 185 54.73 19.78 5.80
N SER A 186 53.92 20.22 6.77
CA SER A 186 52.87 21.22 6.54
C SER A 186 53.50 22.52 6.00
N GLY A 187 52.84 23.13 5.01
CA GLY A 187 53.35 24.29 4.28
C GLY A 187 54.31 23.96 3.12
N GLN A 188 54.51 22.67 2.81
CA GLN A 188 55.33 22.22 1.67
C GLN A 188 54.53 21.54 0.55
N GLY A 189 53.19 21.51 0.66
CA GLY A 189 52.33 21.16 -0.46
C GLY A 189 52.35 22.23 -1.56
N ALA A 190 51.51 22.02 -2.57
CA ALA A 190 51.34 22.96 -3.66
C ALA A 190 50.91 24.34 -3.13
N ASN A 191 51.39 25.40 -3.78
CA ASN A 191 51.16 26.79 -3.36
C ASN A 191 51.67 27.15 -1.94
N GLY A 192 52.54 26.32 -1.33
CA GLY A 192 53.09 26.57 -0.01
C GLY A 192 52.09 26.35 1.14
N VAL A 193 51.02 25.60 0.88
CA VAL A 193 49.98 25.25 1.84
C VAL A 193 50.03 23.74 2.08
N GLY A 194 49.63 23.29 3.27
CA GLY A 194 49.29 21.87 3.46
C GLY A 194 50.44 20.88 3.26
N ARG A 195 50.11 19.63 2.91
CA ARG A 195 51.06 18.52 2.74
C ARG A 195 50.87 17.88 1.37
N ALA A 196 51.96 17.44 0.74
CA ALA A 196 51.91 16.64 -0.47
C ALA A 196 52.32 15.18 -0.21
N LEU A 197 51.82 14.27 -1.05
CA LEU A 197 52.33 12.91 -1.12
C LEU A 197 53.69 12.92 -1.82
N LYS A 198 54.73 12.48 -1.11
CA LYS A 198 56.09 12.29 -1.62
C LYS A 198 56.35 10.82 -1.90
N LEU A 199 56.70 10.48 -3.13
CA LEU A 199 57.08 9.14 -3.56
C LEU A 199 58.54 9.13 -4.02
N ASN A 200 59.39 8.42 -3.30
CA ASN A 200 60.79 8.24 -3.66
C ASN A 200 60.96 7.02 -4.57
N ASN A 201 61.42 7.24 -5.80
CA ASN A 201 62.01 6.20 -6.64
C ASN A 201 63.54 6.33 -6.57
N ALA A 202 64.20 5.50 -5.77
CA ALA A 202 65.63 5.65 -5.45
C ALA A 202 66.58 5.38 -6.62
N VAL A 203 66.16 4.61 -7.63
CA VAL A 203 66.99 4.18 -8.75
C VAL A 203 66.21 4.21 -10.06
N VAL A 204 66.91 4.41 -11.18
CA VAL A 204 66.33 4.22 -12.51
C VAL A 204 66.00 2.74 -12.68
N ARG A 205 64.75 2.46 -13.05
CA ARG A 205 64.21 1.11 -13.22
C ARG A 205 64.38 0.64 -14.66
N ALA A 206 64.42 -0.67 -14.88
CA ALA A 206 64.50 -1.23 -16.23
C ALA A 206 63.25 -0.81 -17.02
N ASN A 207 62.09 -0.95 -16.38
CA ASN A 207 60.81 -0.52 -16.89
C ASN A 207 60.20 0.58 -16.02
N ASP A 208 59.54 1.55 -16.64
CA ASP A 208 58.89 2.68 -15.96
C ASP A 208 57.75 2.26 -15.02
N TRP A 209 57.00 1.20 -15.36
CA TRP A 209 55.93 0.65 -14.52
C TRP A 209 56.42 -0.14 -13.30
N GLU A 210 57.73 -0.35 -13.14
CA GLU A 210 58.24 -1.03 -11.94
C GLU A 210 58.03 -0.19 -10.68
N ALA A 211 57.96 1.13 -10.79
CA ALA A 211 57.64 2.06 -9.70
C ALA A 211 56.34 2.78 -10.02
N GLN A 212 55.26 2.57 -9.25
CA GLN A 212 53.93 3.09 -9.57
C GLN A 212 53.17 3.67 -8.38
N LEU A 213 52.49 4.78 -8.63
CA LEU A 213 51.34 5.28 -7.87
C LEU A 213 50.06 4.86 -8.58
N TYR A 214 49.03 4.47 -7.83
CA TYR A 214 47.71 4.17 -8.35
C TYR A 214 46.67 5.09 -7.71
N LEU A 215 45.84 5.73 -8.53
CA LEU A 215 44.61 6.39 -8.10
C LEU A 215 43.43 5.46 -8.41
N LYS A 216 42.66 5.07 -7.40
CA LYS A 216 41.48 4.20 -7.48
C LYS A 216 40.21 5.04 -7.57
N PHE A 217 39.24 4.58 -8.36
CA PHE A 217 37.93 5.20 -8.45
C PHE A 217 36.84 4.20 -8.85
N SER A 218 35.60 4.54 -8.54
CA SER A 218 34.40 3.79 -8.89
C SER A 218 33.27 4.77 -9.20
N PRO A 219 32.38 4.48 -10.16
CA PRO A 219 32.38 3.31 -11.05
C PRO A 219 33.53 3.33 -12.08
N ALA A 220 33.82 2.16 -12.65
CA ALA A 220 34.80 2.02 -13.73
C ALA A 220 34.32 2.75 -15.01
N VAL A 221 35.26 3.34 -15.74
CA VAL A 221 34.95 4.16 -16.92
C VAL A 221 34.25 3.36 -18.03
N GLN A 222 33.29 3.97 -18.73
CA GLN A 222 32.57 3.37 -19.85
C GLN A 222 32.86 4.09 -21.17
N VAL A 223 32.78 3.36 -22.30
CA VAL A 223 33.06 3.91 -23.63
C VAL A 223 32.21 5.15 -23.92
N GLY A 224 32.84 6.21 -24.42
CA GLY A 224 32.19 7.47 -24.78
C GLY A 224 32.01 8.46 -23.62
N GLU A 225 32.24 8.04 -22.37
CA GLU A 225 32.27 8.96 -21.24
C GLU A 225 33.49 9.90 -21.33
N LYS A 226 33.36 11.13 -20.81
CA LYS A 226 34.47 12.08 -20.76
C LYS A 226 34.93 12.27 -19.32
N TYR A 227 36.25 12.31 -19.13
CA TYR A 227 36.87 12.48 -17.82
C TYR A 227 37.93 13.57 -17.85
N LYS A 228 38.08 14.28 -16.73
CA LYS A 228 39.11 15.30 -16.50
C LYS A 228 39.93 14.94 -15.27
N LEU A 229 41.23 14.74 -15.45
CA LEU A 229 42.21 14.63 -14.37
C LEU A 229 42.88 15.99 -14.17
N THR A 230 42.89 16.50 -12.95
CA THR A 230 43.66 17.68 -12.54
C THR A 230 44.46 17.34 -11.31
N MET A 231 45.72 17.77 -11.23
CA MET A 231 46.60 17.56 -10.08
C MET A 231 47.75 18.56 -10.09
N ASP A 232 48.25 18.92 -8.91
CA ASP A 232 49.51 19.63 -8.77
C ASP A 232 50.64 18.62 -8.62
N VAL A 233 51.72 18.82 -9.38
CA VAL A 233 52.86 17.91 -9.41
C VAL A 233 54.19 18.66 -9.42
N ARG A 234 55.21 18.05 -8.82
CA ARG A 234 56.61 18.41 -9.01
C ARG A 234 57.52 17.20 -8.79
N ALA A 235 58.79 17.34 -9.13
CA ALA A 235 59.82 16.37 -8.76
C ALA A 235 61.10 17.09 -8.37
N ASP A 236 62.04 16.43 -7.68
CA ASP A 236 63.32 17.08 -7.32
C ASP A 236 64.26 17.29 -8.53
N VAL A 237 63.94 16.67 -9.67
CA VAL A 237 64.59 16.87 -10.97
C VAL A 237 63.54 16.78 -12.06
N ASP A 238 63.80 17.39 -13.22
CA ASP A 238 62.90 17.29 -14.36
C ASP A 238 62.65 15.83 -14.76
N ALA A 239 61.38 15.46 -14.93
CA ALA A 239 60.96 14.09 -15.18
C ALA A 239 59.66 14.04 -16.00
N SER A 240 59.31 12.85 -16.47
CA SER A 240 58.02 12.58 -17.11
C SER A 240 57.55 11.18 -16.77
N SER A 241 56.26 11.01 -16.48
CA SER A 241 55.65 9.70 -16.20
C SER A 241 54.42 9.47 -17.08
N PRO A 242 54.37 8.43 -17.93
CA PRO A 242 53.13 8.03 -18.58
C PRO A 242 52.10 7.53 -17.57
N THR A 243 50.83 7.57 -17.97
CA THR A 243 49.72 7.05 -17.16
C THR A 243 49.04 5.88 -17.85
N GLN A 244 48.78 4.80 -17.11
CA GLN A 244 48.11 3.61 -17.63
C GLN A 244 46.68 3.48 -17.11
N ALA A 245 45.82 2.89 -17.92
CA ALA A 245 44.47 2.48 -17.53
C ALA A 245 44.55 1.05 -16.99
N GLN A 246 44.06 0.85 -15.77
CA GLN A 246 44.06 -0.45 -15.12
C GLN A 246 42.65 -0.79 -14.60
N ILE A 247 42.26 -2.07 -14.71
CA ILE A 247 40.95 -2.56 -14.22
C ILE A 247 40.86 -2.32 -12.71
N THR A 248 41.87 -2.80 -12.01
CA THR A 248 42.20 -2.53 -10.61
C THR A 248 43.71 -2.30 -10.53
N PRO A 249 44.24 -1.70 -9.45
CA PRO A 249 45.68 -1.53 -9.31
C PRO A 249 46.45 -2.85 -9.49
N GLY A 250 47.49 -2.83 -10.33
CA GLY A 250 48.28 -3.99 -10.76
C GLY A 250 47.69 -4.79 -11.94
N ASN A 251 46.44 -4.54 -12.33
CA ASN A 251 45.77 -5.24 -13.44
C ASN A 251 45.72 -4.35 -14.70
N TYR A 252 46.85 -4.34 -15.43
CA TYR A 252 47.06 -3.55 -16.63
C TYR A 252 46.01 -3.81 -17.72
N LYS A 253 45.54 -2.74 -18.37
CA LYS A 253 44.68 -2.84 -19.55
C LYS A 253 45.20 -2.06 -20.75
N HIS A 254 45.54 -0.78 -20.58
CA HIS A 254 45.93 0.08 -21.69
C HIS A 254 47.01 1.08 -21.27
N TRP A 255 47.92 1.38 -22.20
CA TRP A 255 49.17 2.09 -21.92
C TRP A 255 49.01 3.59 -21.67
N ASP A 256 48.05 4.23 -22.33
CA ASP A 256 47.84 5.68 -22.25
C ASP A 256 46.44 5.97 -21.74
N PHE A 257 46.30 6.42 -20.49
CA PHE A 257 45.00 6.83 -19.95
C PHE A 257 44.80 8.33 -19.97
N PHE A 258 45.73 9.09 -19.39
CA PHE A 258 45.70 10.54 -19.29
C PHE A 258 47.01 11.15 -19.79
N GLY A 259 47.71 10.53 -20.74
CA GLY A 259 48.97 11.01 -21.29
C GLY A 259 50.15 10.92 -20.32
N ALA A 260 51.28 11.50 -20.75
CA ALA A 260 52.46 11.66 -19.92
C ALA A 260 52.39 12.95 -19.10
N VAL A 261 52.67 12.80 -17.80
CA VAL A 261 52.70 13.88 -16.81
C VAL A 261 54.11 14.46 -16.76
N PRO A 262 54.32 15.74 -17.09
CA PRO A 262 55.61 16.39 -16.93
C PRO A 262 55.81 16.85 -15.48
N TYR A 263 57.02 16.72 -14.98
CA TYR A 263 57.43 17.23 -13.66
C TYR A 263 58.62 18.17 -13.83
N SER A 264 58.64 19.23 -13.02
CA SER A 264 59.78 20.12 -12.88
C SER A 264 60.15 20.26 -11.40
N THR A 265 61.25 20.97 -11.11
CA THR A 265 61.63 21.33 -9.74
C THR A 265 60.63 22.25 -9.04
N SER A 266 59.73 22.89 -9.80
CA SER A 266 58.65 23.73 -9.29
C SER A 266 57.29 23.04 -9.42
N TRP A 267 56.37 23.38 -8.52
CA TRP A 267 54.97 22.96 -8.61
C TRP A 267 54.32 23.45 -9.90
N THR A 268 53.67 22.54 -10.62
CA THR A 268 52.85 22.83 -11.79
C THR A 268 51.52 22.09 -11.71
N THR A 269 50.45 22.71 -12.20
CA THR A 269 49.15 22.05 -12.30
C THR A 269 49.05 21.32 -13.63
N TYR A 270 48.92 20.00 -13.57
CA TYR A 270 48.57 19.15 -14.72
C TYR A 270 47.06 19.08 -14.87
N THR A 271 46.54 19.26 -16.09
CA THR A 271 45.13 19.01 -16.40
C THR A 271 45.00 18.30 -17.75
N LYS A 272 44.24 17.21 -17.78
CA LYS A 272 43.97 16.44 -18.99
C LYS A 272 42.53 15.98 -19.05
N GLU A 273 41.89 16.24 -20.18
CA GLU A 273 40.59 15.69 -20.53
C GLU A 273 40.74 14.54 -21.54
N ILE A 274 39.91 13.51 -21.39
CA ILE A 274 39.84 12.37 -22.30
C ILE A 274 38.39 12.03 -22.64
N THR A 275 38.23 11.30 -23.75
CA THR A 275 37.02 10.51 -24.02
C THR A 275 37.41 9.04 -23.96
N VAL A 276 36.69 8.25 -23.17
CA VAL A 276 37.00 6.86 -22.90
C VAL A 276 36.80 6.03 -24.17
N THR A 277 37.85 5.33 -24.59
CA THR A 277 37.83 4.42 -25.73
C THR A 277 37.48 3.00 -25.27
N THR A 278 37.28 2.09 -26.23
CA THR A 278 37.08 0.66 -25.97
C THR A 278 38.26 0.01 -25.23
N GLU A 279 39.48 0.49 -25.47
CA GLU A 279 40.71 -0.01 -24.83
C GLU A 279 40.76 0.37 -23.33
N MET A 280 40.15 1.48 -22.95
CA MET A 280 40.12 2.00 -21.57
C MET A 280 38.91 1.50 -20.76
N ALA A 281 37.84 1.05 -21.42
CA ALA A 281 36.58 0.69 -20.77
C ALA A 281 36.77 -0.30 -19.61
N ASN A 282 35.93 -0.21 -18.57
CA ASN A 282 36.00 -1.02 -17.36
C ASN A 282 37.29 -0.84 -16.52
N CYS A 283 38.06 0.23 -16.74
CA CYS A 283 39.16 0.62 -15.85
C CYS A 283 38.65 1.43 -14.65
N GLY A 284 39.07 1.04 -13.45
CA GLY A 284 38.80 1.74 -12.19
C GLY A 284 40.06 2.29 -11.52
N ALA A 285 41.21 2.29 -12.21
CA ALA A 285 42.45 2.84 -11.69
C ALA A 285 43.31 3.54 -12.75
N ILE A 286 43.96 4.63 -12.34
CA ILE A 286 45.05 5.30 -13.07
C ILE A 286 46.35 4.87 -12.43
N ALA A 287 47.30 4.32 -13.19
CA ALA A 287 48.66 4.09 -12.70
C ALA A 287 49.61 5.14 -13.27
N PHE A 288 50.45 5.75 -12.44
CA PHE A 288 51.50 6.68 -12.85
C PHE A 288 52.85 5.95 -12.84
N ASN A 289 53.54 5.89 -13.98
CA ASN A 289 54.78 5.12 -14.14
C ASN A 289 56.02 5.97 -13.80
N LEU A 290 56.55 5.80 -12.60
CA LEU A 290 57.57 6.67 -12.02
C LEU A 290 59.01 6.14 -12.20
N GLY A 291 59.20 4.98 -12.85
CA GLY A 291 60.46 4.24 -12.80
C GLY A 291 61.63 4.82 -13.60
N LYS A 292 61.41 5.69 -14.59
CA LYS A 292 62.48 6.15 -15.51
C LYS A 292 63.39 7.23 -14.94
N THR A 293 62.99 7.88 -13.86
CA THR A 293 63.79 8.92 -13.21
C THR A 293 63.98 8.57 -11.73
N ALA A 294 65.23 8.51 -11.28
CA ALA A 294 65.55 8.37 -9.86
C ALA A 294 65.38 9.74 -9.18
N THR A 295 64.25 9.95 -8.50
CA THR A 295 63.89 11.23 -7.87
C THR A 295 62.78 11.05 -6.84
N ASN A 296 62.47 12.13 -6.13
CA ASN A 296 61.23 12.24 -5.39
C ASN A 296 60.17 12.89 -6.29
N PHE A 297 59.04 12.21 -6.47
CA PHE A 297 57.84 12.76 -7.09
C PHE A 297 56.89 13.25 -6.00
N TYR A 298 56.25 14.37 -6.27
CA TYR A 298 55.29 14.99 -5.37
C TYR A 298 53.96 15.16 -6.09
N PHE A 299 52.90 14.74 -5.41
CA PHE A 299 51.52 14.86 -5.88
C PHE A 299 50.70 15.61 -4.84
N ASP A 300 49.87 16.51 -5.33
CA ASP A 300 48.94 17.28 -4.51
C ASP A 300 47.64 17.57 -5.28
N ASN A 301 46.55 17.84 -4.57
CA ASN A 301 45.26 18.26 -5.11
C ASN A 301 44.74 17.44 -6.31
N ILE A 302 44.89 16.12 -6.27
CA ILE A 302 44.40 15.25 -7.35
C ILE A 302 42.88 15.29 -7.38
N THR A 303 42.28 15.52 -8.55
CA THR A 303 40.85 15.36 -8.81
C THR A 303 40.62 14.65 -10.13
N LEU A 304 39.73 13.66 -10.12
CA LEU A 304 39.18 13.05 -11.33
C LEU A 304 37.69 13.39 -11.39
N LYS A 305 37.25 13.99 -12.50
CA LYS A 305 35.86 14.37 -12.72
C LYS A 305 35.30 13.73 -13.98
N LYS A 306 34.01 13.38 -13.98
CA LYS A 306 33.28 12.89 -15.15
C LYS A 306 32.40 13.99 -15.72
N TYR A 307 32.36 14.13 -17.03
CA TYR A 307 31.46 15.07 -17.68
C TYR A 307 30.01 14.57 -17.62
N ASN A 308 29.11 15.44 -17.17
CA ASN A 308 27.68 15.21 -17.13
C ASN A 308 27.01 16.18 -18.10
N ALA A 309 26.48 15.65 -19.20
CA ALA A 309 25.89 16.44 -20.27
C ALA A 309 24.50 17.01 -19.94
N THR A 310 23.80 16.43 -18.95
CA THR A 310 22.47 16.89 -18.51
C THR A 310 22.54 17.77 -17.27
N GLY A 311 23.71 17.82 -16.63
CA GLY A 311 23.89 18.41 -15.31
C GLY A 311 23.34 17.54 -14.19
N SER A 312 23.51 18.02 -12.97
CA SER A 312 23.23 17.30 -11.74
C SER A 312 22.07 17.99 -11.00
N ILE A 313 21.13 17.20 -10.51
CA ILE A 313 20.09 17.66 -9.59
C ILE A 313 20.68 17.53 -8.19
N GLN A 314 20.97 18.67 -7.56
CA GLN A 314 21.28 18.66 -6.14
C GLN A 314 19.99 18.68 -5.36
N THR A 315 19.79 17.65 -4.55
CA THR A 315 18.65 17.56 -3.65
C THR A 315 19.07 17.73 -2.20
N LYS A 316 18.13 18.19 -1.38
CA LYS A 316 18.23 18.16 0.08
C LYS A 316 17.12 17.27 0.61
N GLU A 317 17.48 16.22 1.32
CA GLU A 317 16.52 15.43 2.07
C GLU A 317 15.82 16.30 3.11
N LYS A 318 14.49 16.20 3.16
CA LYS A 318 13.71 16.80 4.24
C LYS A 318 14.02 16.08 5.55
N THR A 319 14.13 16.83 6.63
CA THR A 319 14.34 16.24 7.97
C THR A 319 13.10 15.44 8.40
N PRO A 320 13.23 14.51 9.37
CA PRO A 320 12.08 13.81 9.94
C PRO A 320 10.98 14.76 10.44
N GLU A 321 11.35 15.89 11.06
CA GLU A 321 10.41 16.89 11.57
C GLU A 321 9.67 17.64 10.45
N GLU A 322 10.37 17.98 9.35
CA GLU A 322 9.76 18.57 8.16
C GLU A 322 8.75 17.59 7.53
N LYS A 323 9.16 16.32 7.34
CA LYS A 323 8.29 15.27 6.80
C LYS A 323 7.06 15.05 7.70
N LYS A 324 7.26 14.97 9.02
CA LYS A 324 6.18 14.85 10.00
C LYS A 324 5.18 15.99 9.89
N THR A 325 5.66 17.24 9.82
CA THR A 325 4.79 18.42 9.71
C THR A 325 3.96 18.39 8.43
N ILE A 326 4.62 18.16 7.29
CA ILE A 326 3.97 18.09 5.97
C ILE A 326 2.90 16.99 5.91
N ILE A 327 3.20 15.80 6.43
CA ILE A 327 2.25 14.68 6.45
C ILE A 327 1.11 14.94 7.45
N SER A 328 1.39 15.60 8.58
CA SER A 328 0.35 16.00 9.54
C SER A 328 -0.64 16.99 8.91
N ASP A 329 -0.14 17.98 8.15
CA ASP A 329 -0.97 18.95 7.44
C ASP A 329 -1.82 18.29 6.35
N ALA A 330 -1.25 17.34 5.62
CA ALA A 330 -1.99 16.55 4.62
C ALA A 330 -3.10 15.72 5.28
N LEU A 331 -2.83 15.12 6.45
CA LEU A 331 -3.82 14.37 7.22
C LEU A 331 -4.94 15.26 7.76
N ASP A 332 -4.62 16.43 8.33
CA ASP A 332 -5.62 17.42 8.79
C ASP A 332 -6.55 17.79 7.64
N LYS A 333 -5.98 18.24 6.51
CA LYS A 333 -6.77 18.65 5.35
C LYS A 333 -7.72 17.54 4.90
N TRP A 334 -7.20 16.33 4.72
CA TRP A 334 -7.97 15.16 4.29
C TRP A 334 -9.14 14.86 5.24
N ILE A 335 -8.85 14.66 6.53
CA ILE A 335 -9.88 14.30 7.52
C ILE A 335 -10.88 15.44 7.69
N THR A 336 -10.39 16.67 7.83
CA THR A 336 -11.24 17.83 8.08
C THR A 336 -12.21 18.09 6.94
N GLU A 337 -11.74 18.09 5.69
CA GLU A 337 -12.61 18.34 4.54
C GLU A 337 -13.59 17.17 4.31
N MET A 338 -13.12 15.92 4.38
CA MET A 338 -13.97 14.73 4.18
C MET A 338 -15.08 14.62 5.24
N VAL A 339 -14.72 14.78 6.52
CA VAL A 339 -15.68 14.70 7.63
C VAL A 339 -16.67 15.86 7.58
N LYS A 340 -16.22 17.10 7.34
CA LYS A 340 -17.14 18.26 7.23
C LYS A 340 -18.12 18.11 6.09
N ASN A 341 -17.65 17.69 4.92
CA ASN A 341 -18.52 17.47 3.75
C ASN A 341 -19.60 16.42 4.04
N SER A 342 -19.23 15.36 4.78
CA SER A 342 -20.10 14.23 5.06
C SER A 342 -20.97 14.40 6.32
N ALA A 343 -20.67 15.38 7.18
CA ALA A 343 -21.27 15.56 8.50
C ALA A 343 -22.80 15.59 8.54
N PRO A 344 -23.52 16.12 7.52
CA PRO A 344 -24.98 16.05 7.50
C PRO A 344 -25.51 14.61 7.48
N TYR A 345 -24.83 13.70 6.77
CA TYR A 345 -25.31 12.36 6.42
C TYR A 345 -24.65 11.24 7.22
N VAL A 346 -23.34 11.33 7.45
CA VAL A 346 -22.54 10.27 8.09
C VAL A 346 -22.41 10.55 9.57
N LYS A 347 -22.79 9.57 10.40
CA LYS A 347 -22.78 9.67 11.88
C LYS A 347 -21.83 8.68 12.57
N ALA A 348 -21.15 7.85 11.80
CA ALA A 348 -20.14 6.94 12.30
C ALA A 348 -19.04 6.71 11.27
N TRP A 349 -17.81 6.55 11.74
CA TRP A 349 -16.62 6.44 10.90
C TRP A 349 -15.66 5.39 11.42
N ASP A 350 -15.08 4.61 10.51
CA ASP A 350 -13.76 4.02 10.72
C ASP A 350 -12.73 5.13 10.57
N VAL A 351 -12.21 5.61 11.70
CA VAL A 351 -11.19 6.66 11.71
C VAL A 351 -9.84 6.06 11.34
N VAL A 352 -9.50 4.90 11.89
CA VAL A 352 -8.27 4.19 11.58
C VAL A 352 -8.60 2.75 11.24
N ASN A 353 -8.19 2.31 10.05
CA ASN A 353 -8.36 0.96 9.56
C ASN A 353 -7.01 0.22 9.55
N GLU A 354 -7.03 -1.02 10.00
CA GLU A 354 -5.93 -1.99 9.97
C GLU A 354 -4.58 -1.46 10.47
N PRO A 355 -4.53 -0.90 11.69
CA PRO A 355 -3.29 -0.39 12.24
C PRO A 355 -2.31 -1.49 12.65
N MET A 356 -2.80 -2.69 13.05
CA MET A 356 -1.96 -3.69 13.73
C MET A 356 -1.23 -4.60 12.76
N ASP A 357 0.05 -4.85 13.03
CA ASP A 357 0.87 -5.77 12.25
C ASP A 357 0.44 -7.23 12.44
N ASP A 358 0.49 -8.04 11.37
CA ASP A 358 0.05 -9.44 11.44
C ASP A 358 1.15 -10.35 12.01
N GLY A 359 2.42 -10.02 11.81
CA GLY A 359 3.57 -10.77 12.32
C GLY A 359 3.98 -10.38 13.74
N ASN A 360 3.73 -9.12 14.11
CA ASN A 360 4.00 -8.55 15.42
C ASN A 360 2.72 -7.93 16.01
N PRO A 361 1.82 -8.75 16.59
CA PRO A 361 0.42 -8.34 16.85
C PRO A 361 0.21 -7.17 17.83
N TYR A 362 1.25 -6.71 18.53
CA TYR A 362 1.23 -5.58 19.45
C TYR A 362 1.92 -4.31 18.89
N GLU A 363 2.44 -4.38 17.66
CA GLU A 363 3.06 -3.26 16.97
C GLU A 363 2.20 -2.79 15.78
N LEU A 364 2.44 -1.56 15.35
CA LEU A 364 1.76 -0.97 14.21
C LEU A 364 2.43 -1.40 12.90
N LYS A 365 1.65 -1.54 11.84
CA LYS A 365 2.17 -1.82 10.49
C LYS A 365 3.14 -0.73 10.05
N THR A 366 4.25 -1.12 9.44
CA THR A 366 5.27 -0.21 8.89
C THR A 366 5.59 -0.58 7.43
N GLY A 367 5.92 0.41 6.62
CA GLY A 367 6.49 0.20 5.29
C GLY A 367 8.02 0.09 5.33
N VAL A 368 8.64 0.42 6.46
CA VAL A 368 10.10 0.40 6.61
C VAL A 368 10.62 -1.02 6.41
N GLY A 369 11.57 -1.18 5.48
CA GLY A 369 12.17 -2.48 5.17
C GLY A 369 11.34 -3.37 4.23
N LYS A 370 10.15 -2.92 3.79
CA LYS A 370 9.34 -3.65 2.81
C LYS A 370 9.94 -3.52 1.41
N ILE A 371 10.34 -4.65 0.82
CA ILE A 371 11.00 -4.68 -0.51
C ILE A 371 9.99 -4.40 -1.63
N ASN A 372 8.75 -4.89 -1.49
CA ASN A 372 7.67 -4.75 -2.48
C ASN A 372 6.51 -3.97 -1.87
N MET A 373 6.57 -2.64 -1.91
CA MET A 373 5.49 -1.76 -1.51
C MET A 373 4.54 -1.52 -2.69
N ALA A 374 3.23 -1.71 -2.50
CA ALA A 374 2.25 -1.45 -3.54
C ALA A 374 2.13 0.05 -3.82
N SER A 375 1.68 0.43 -5.03
CA SER A 375 1.65 1.83 -5.46
C SER A 375 0.63 2.70 -4.71
N ASP A 376 -0.30 2.08 -3.99
CA ASP A 376 -1.32 2.70 -3.16
C ASP A 376 -1.09 2.52 -1.66
N GLU A 377 0.10 2.03 -1.26
CA GLU A 377 0.48 1.88 0.14
C GLU A 377 1.23 3.11 0.69
N PHE A 378 0.79 3.62 1.84
CA PHE A 378 1.45 4.67 2.59
C PHE A 378 1.19 4.52 4.10
N TYR A 379 2.25 4.43 4.91
CA TYR A 379 2.15 4.15 6.34
C TYR A 379 2.30 5.43 7.17
N TRP A 380 1.19 6.00 7.62
CA TRP A 380 1.15 7.24 8.42
C TRP A 380 2.07 7.21 9.64
N GLN A 381 2.15 6.06 10.31
CA GLN A 381 2.96 5.89 11.52
C GLN A 381 4.47 6.02 11.28
N ASP A 382 4.95 5.76 10.06
CA ASP A 382 6.38 5.88 9.73
C ASP A 382 6.87 7.34 9.78
N TYR A 383 5.95 8.32 9.72
CA TYR A 383 6.25 9.75 9.76
C TYR A 383 5.71 10.43 11.02
N MET A 384 4.59 9.96 11.55
CA MET A 384 3.89 10.58 12.68
C MET A 384 4.05 9.80 13.99
N GLY A 385 4.60 8.57 13.95
CA GLY A 385 4.69 7.65 15.07
C GLY A 385 3.33 7.12 15.52
N LYS A 386 3.28 6.48 16.71
CA LYS A 386 2.03 5.94 17.32
C LYS A 386 0.94 7.00 17.52
N ASP A 387 1.31 8.29 17.55
CA ASP A 387 0.37 9.40 17.74
C ASP A 387 -0.45 9.74 16.47
N TYR A 388 -0.18 9.12 15.30
CA TYR A 388 -0.95 9.40 14.08
C TYR A 388 -2.47 9.11 14.28
N ALA A 389 -2.81 8.04 15.00
CA ALA A 389 -4.20 7.73 15.29
C ALA A 389 -4.79 8.70 16.33
N VAL A 390 -4.01 9.13 17.31
CA VAL A 390 -4.41 10.17 18.28
C VAL A 390 -4.84 11.42 17.52
N GLU A 391 -4.01 11.85 16.57
CA GLU A 391 -4.30 13.02 15.75
C GLU A 391 -5.51 12.79 14.84
N ALA A 392 -5.64 11.62 14.20
CA ALA A 392 -6.79 11.29 13.37
C ALA A 392 -8.12 11.34 14.14
N PHE A 393 -8.17 10.77 15.35
CA PHE A 393 -9.36 10.83 16.21
C PHE A 393 -9.66 12.26 16.68
N ARG A 394 -8.63 13.05 16.99
CA ARG A 394 -8.77 14.47 17.36
C ARG A 394 -9.39 15.27 16.21
N LEU A 395 -8.90 15.07 14.99
CA LEU A 395 -9.37 15.75 13.78
C LEU A 395 -10.80 15.34 13.44
N ALA A 396 -11.10 14.03 13.44
CA ALA A 396 -12.44 13.52 13.17
C ALA A 396 -13.46 14.07 14.18
N ARG A 397 -13.11 14.11 15.47
CA ARG A 397 -13.97 14.68 16.53
C ARG A 397 -14.17 16.18 16.37
N LYS A 398 -13.11 16.92 16.00
CA LYS A 398 -13.15 18.38 15.80
C LYS A 398 -14.01 18.78 14.60
N SER A 399 -13.97 17.97 13.54
CA SER A 399 -14.56 18.30 12.24
C SER A 399 -15.95 17.70 12.03
N GLY A 400 -16.32 16.66 12.77
CA GLY A 400 -17.64 16.02 12.73
C GLY A 400 -18.63 16.56 13.75
N ASN A 401 -19.76 15.87 13.91
CA ASN A 401 -20.75 16.19 14.94
C ASN A 401 -20.29 15.64 16.31
N SER A 402 -20.70 16.31 17.39
CA SER A 402 -20.40 15.87 18.76
C SER A 402 -20.97 14.48 19.10
N THR A 403 -22.00 14.05 18.38
CA THR A 403 -22.67 12.76 18.57
C THR A 403 -22.09 11.63 17.70
N ASP A 404 -21.19 11.94 16.76
CA ASP A 404 -20.64 10.96 15.84
C ASP A 404 -19.88 9.86 16.59
N LYS A 405 -19.96 8.62 16.08
CA LYS A 405 -19.28 7.46 16.65
C LYS A 405 -18.01 7.15 15.88
N LEU A 406 -16.88 7.20 16.57
CA LEU A 406 -15.56 7.00 15.96
C LEU A 406 -15.01 5.62 16.31
N PHE A 407 -14.77 4.82 15.28
CA PHE A 407 -14.30 3.45 15.37
C PHE A 407 -12.84 3.31 14.95
N ILE A 408 -12.18 2.30 15.52
CA ILE A 408 -10.98 1.69 14.94
C ILE A 408 -11.35 0.31 14.42
N ASN A 409 -10.91 -0.07 13.23
CA ASN A 409 -11.33 -1.29 12.53
C ASN A 409 -10.13 -2.14 12.13
N ASP A 410 -10.22 -3.48 12.22
CA ASP A 410 -9.16 -4.38 11.79
C ASP A 410 -9.69 -5.80 11.45
N TYR A 411 -8.90 -6.57 10.72
CA TYR A 411 -9.16 -7.98 10.40
C TYR A 411 -8.29 -8.93 11.25
N ASN A 412 -8.59 -10.23 11.17
CA ASN A 412 -7.90 -11.31 11.87
C ASN A 412 -7.95 -11.23 13.41
N LEU A 413 -8.83 -10.42 13.99
CA LEU A 413 -9.02 -10.35 15.45
C LEU A 413 -9.62 -11.65 16.01
N GLU A 414 -10.41 -12.33 15.19
CA GLU A 414 -11.00 -13.66 15.38
C GLU A 414 -10.03 -14.80 15.08
N TYR A 415 -8.94 -14.53 14.36
CA TYR A 415 -7.90 -15.52 14.05
C TYR A 415 -6.74 -15.47 15.05
N SER A 416 -6.33 -14.26 15.43
CA SER A 416 -5.23 -13.97 16.34
C SER A 416 -5.74 -13.22 17.57
N THR A 417 -5.89 -13.96 18.67
CA THR A 417 -6.24 -13.40 19.98
C THR A 417 -5.24 -12.31 20.41
N ASP A 418 -3.96 -12.45 20.06
CA ASP A 418 -2.94 -11.46 20.37
C ASP A 418 -3.12 -10.19 19.54
N LYS A 419 -3.54 -10.28 18.27
CA LYS A 419 -3.84 -9.08 17.46
C LYS A 419 -5.06 -8.33 18.02
N CYS A 420 -6.09 -9.05 18.47
CA CYS A 420 -7.23 -8.47 19.18
C CYS A 420 -6.80 -7.71 20.45
N LYS A 421 -5.94 -8.32 21.28
CA LYS A 421 -5.39 -7.66 22.47
C LYS A 421 -4.50 -6.46 22.11
N GLY A 422 -3.69 -6.56 21.07
CA GLY A 422 -2.85 -5.49 20.57
C GLY A 422 -3.66 -4.28 20.11
N LEU A 423 -4.75 -4.51 19.37
CA LEU A 423 -5.68 -3.45 18.99
C LEU A 423 -6.33 -2.79 20.21
N ILE A 424 -6.79 -3.58 21.20
CA ILE A 424 -7.33 -3.06 22.46
C ILE A 424 -6.29 -2.22 23.21
N GLN A 425 -5.04 -2.67 23.24
CA GLN A 425 -3.94 -1.91 23.85
C GLN A 425 -3.70 -0.59 23.10
N TYR A 426 -3.79 -0.59 21.76
CA TYR A 426 -3.64 0.64 20.98
C TYR A 426 -4.83 1.60 21.18
N VAL A 427 -6.05 1.09 21.32
CA VAL A 427 -7.21 1.88 21.75
C VAL A 427 -6.95 2.55 23.11
N ASN A 428 -6.49 1.79 24.09
CA ASN A 428 -6.15 2.33 25.42
C ASN A 428 -5.05 3.39 25.34
N TYR A 429 -4.06 3.20 24.46
CA TYR A 429 -3.02 4.20 24.21
C TYR A 429 -3.61 5.50 23.65
N ILE A 430 -4.47 5.42 22.63
CA ILE A 430 -5.14 6.60 22.05
C ILE A 430 -5.93 7.35 23.13
N GLU A 431 -6.63 6.63 24.01
CA GLU A 431 -7.42 7.24 25.07
C GLU A 431 -6.56 7.82 26.21
N SER A 432 -5.42 7.20 26.52
CA SER A 432 -4.45 7.77 27.46
C SER A 432 -3.88 9.12 27.01
N LYS A 433 -3.97 9.43 25.71
CA LYS A 433 -3.58 10.71 25.11
C LYS A 433 -4.74 11.71 25.01
N GLY A 434 -5.87 11.43 25.67
CA GLY A 434 -7.00 12.35 25.80
C GLY A 434 -7.99 12.32 24.65
N GLN A 435 -7.85 11.38 23.71
CA GLN A 435 -8.88 11.14 22.69
C GLN A 435 -9.88 10.10 23.17
N LYS A 436 -10.99 9.96 22.45
CA LYS A 436 -12.00 8.94 22.74
C LYS A 436 -12.22 8.08 21.52
N VAL A 437 -12.09 6.76 21.71
CA VAL A 437 -12.52 5.75 20.74
C VAL A 437 -13.88 5.25 21.18
N ASP A 438 -14.94 5.47 20.39
CA ASP A 438 -16.29 5.07 20.76
C ASP A 438 -16.52 3.57 20.52
N GLY A 439 -15.85 3.00 19.52
CA GLY A 439 -16.08 1.63 19.12
C GLY A 439 -14.89 0.92 18.48
N ILE A 440 -14.99 -0.40 18.43
CA ILE A 440 -14.06 -1.29 17.76
C ILE A 440 -14.83 -2.06 16.67
N GLY A 441 -14.36 -1.93 15.45
CA GLY A 441 -14.80 -2.69 14.29
C GLY A 441 -13.96 -3.97 14.16
N THR A 442 -14.63 -5.07 13.83
CA THR A 442 -14.01 -6.35 13.55
C THR A 442 -14.53 -6.81 12.20
N GLN A 443 -13.64 -6.89 11.19
CA GLN A 443 -14.05 -7.08 9.78
C GLN A 443 -14.81 -8.39 9.58
N MET A 444 -14.22 -9.51 10.02
CA MET A 444 -14.77 -10.87 9.97
C MET A 444 -14.85 -11.44 8.57
N HIS A 445 -13.76 -11.28 7.83
CA HIS A 445 -13.49 -12.02 6.61
C HIS A 445 -13.08 -13.45 6.95
N ILE A 446 -14.06 -14.35 7.04
CA ILE A 446 -13.87 -15.72 7.53
C ILE A 446 -14.19 -16.75 6.45
N SER A 447 -13.99 -18.02 6.78
CA SER A 447 -14.36 -19.15 5.93
C SER A 447 -15.20 -20.16 6.70
N ILE A 448 -15.73 -21.15 6.00
CA ILE A 448 -16.42 -22.30 6.61
C ILE A 448 -15.53 -23.10 7.60
N ASN A 449 -14.21 -22.92 7.52
CA ASN A 449 -13.23 -23.61 8.38
C ASN A 449 -12.66 -22.72 9.49
N SER A 450 -13.12 -21.47 9.63
CA SER A 450 -12.64 -20.58 10.68
C SER A 450 -12.97 -21.13 12.07
N ASP A 451 -12.06 -20.88 13.01
CA ASP A 451 -12.15 -21.42 14.37
C ASP A 451 -13.24 -20.72 15.19
N LYS A 452 -14.31 -21.45 15.48
CA LYS A 452 -15.47 -20.98 16.25
C LYS A 452 -15.09 -20.53 17.67
N ASP A 453 -14.17 -21.24 18.34
CA ASP A 453 -13.78 -20.90 19.71
C ASP A 453 -12.98 -19.59 19.76
N LYS A 454 -12.16 -19.32 18.74
CA LYS A 454 -11.48 -18.03 18.63
C LYS A 454 -12.44 -16.88 18.32
N ILE A 455 -13.43 -17.07 17.45
CA ILE A 455 -14.50 -16.08 17.21
C ILE A 455 -15.21 -15.73 18.53
N ASN A 456 -15.62 -16.75 19.30
CA ASN A 456 -16.27 -16.54 20.59
C ASN A 456 -15.34 -15.85 21.61
N THR A 457 -14.05 -16.20 21.62
CA THR A 457 -13.04 -15.57 22.49
C THR A 457 -12.84 -14.09 22.14
N MET A 458 -12.73 -13.76 20.85
CA MET A 458 -12.64 -12.38 20.38
C MET A 458 -13.86 -11.56 20.83
N PHE A 459 -15.09 -12.05 20.65
CA PHE A 459 -16.27 -11.29 21.10
C PHE A 459 -16.28 -11.04 22.61
N LYS A 460 -15.82 -11.99 23.43
CA LYS A 460 -15.68 -11.78 24.88
C LYS A 460 -14.63 -10.71 25.22
N LEU A 461 -13.50 -10.71 24.53
CA LEU A 461 -12.46 -9.68 24.69
C LEU A 461 -12.99 -8.30 24.31
N LEU A 462 -13.67 -8.21 23.16
CA LEU A 462 -14.28 -6.97 22.69
C LEU A 462 -15.37 -6.47 23.63
N ALA A 463 -16.25 -7.33 24.13
CA ALA A 463 -17.27 -6.96 25.12
C ALA A 463 -16.66 -6.34 26.39
N ALA A 464 -15.57 -6.93 26.90
CA ALA A 464 -14.90 -6.48 28.12
C ALA A 464 -14.31 -5.05 28.02
N THR A 465 -14.14 -4.51 26.81
CA THR A 465 -13.66 -3.14 26.61
C THR A 465 -14.68 -2.05 26.98
N GLY A 466 -15.97 -2.40 27.08
CA GLY A 466 -17.05 -1.43 27.24
C GLY A 466 -17.34 -0.57 26.01
N LYS A 467 -16.64 -0.78 24.89
CA LYS A 467 -16.81 -0.03 23.62
C LYS A 467 -18.00 -0.54 22.82
N LEU A 468 -18.46 0.28 21.87
CA LEU A 468 -19.37 -0.17 20.82
C LEU A 468 -18.66 -1.18 19.93
N ILE A 469 -19.27 -2.33 19.66
CA ILE A 469 -18.71 -3.37 18.79
C ILE A 469 -19.51 -3.44 17.50
N LYS A 470 -18.81 -3.35 16.37
CA LYS A 470 -19.37 -3.53 15.02
C LYS A 470 -18.69 -4.72 14.36
N VAL A 471 -19.47 -5.71 13.90
CA VAL A 471 -18.97 -6.62 12.87
C VAL A 471 -19.08 -5.85 11.55
N SER A 472 -17.96 -5.46 10.98
CA SER A 472 -17.92 -4.38 9.97
C SER A 472 -17.94 -4.86 8.53
N GLU A 473 -17.50 -6.08 8.23
CA GLU A 473 -17.29 -6.56 6.86
C GLU A 473 -17.51 -8.09 6.74
N LEU A 474 -18.54 -8.63 7.39
CA LEU A 474 -18.74 -10.08 7.48
C LEU A 474 -18.93 -10.73 6.11
N ASP A 475 -18.05 -11.67 5.78
CA ASP A 475 -18.22 -12.64 4.72
C ASP A 475 -17.74 -14.02 5.16
N VAL A 476 -18.31 -15.08 4.58
CA VAL A 476 -17.97 -16.46 4.93
C VAL A 476 -17.66 -17.24 3.66
N ALA A 477 -16.40 -17.29 3.26
CA ALA A 477 -15.99 -18.01 2.06
C ALA A 477 -16.22 -19.54 2.17
N ALA A 478 -16.95 -20.10 1.19
CA ALA A 478 -17.17 -21.55 1.03
C ALA A 478 -16.31 -22.19 -0.07
N GLY A 479 -15.47 -21.40 -0.76
CA GLY A 479 -14.64 -21.86 -1.88
C GLY A 479 -15.22 -21.51 -3.25
N LEU A 480 -14.47 -21.88 -4.30
CA LEU A 480 -14.84 -21.61 -5.70
C LEU A 480 -15.88 -22.60 -6.24
N ASN A 481 -15.92 -23.81 -5.71
CA ASN A 481 -16.84 -24.88 -6.13
C ASN A 481 -17.36 -25.64 -4.88
N PRO A 482 -18.15 -25.00 -4.01
CA PRO A 482 -18.62 -25.64 -2.78
C PRO A 482 -19.61 -26.77 -3.08
N SER A 483 -19.55 -27.83 -2.29
CA SER A 483 -20.64 -28.82 -2.25
C SER A 483 -21.85 -28.24 -1.49
N GLU A 484 -23.02 -28.88 -1.61
CA GLU A 484 -24.18 -28.51 -0.78
C GLU A 484 -23.87 -28.59 0.73
N ALA A 485 -23.04 -29.55 1.14
CA ALA A 485 -22.60 -29.68 2.52
C ALA A 485 -21.75 -28.48 2.96
N ASP A 486 -20.91 -27.93 2.08
CA ASP A 486 -20.11 -26.74 2.35
C ASP A 486 -21.01 -25.49 2.44
N LEU A 487 -22.04 -25.39 1.59
CA LEU A 487 -23.05 -24.32 1.68
C LEU A 487 -23.87 -24.39 2.98
N LYS A 488 -24.14 -25.58 3.51
CA LYS A 488 -24.75 -25.75 4.84
C LYS A 488 -23.82 -25.31 5.97
N LYS A 489 -22.52 -25.68 5.91
CA LYS A 489 -21.52 -25.18 6.86
C LYS A 489 -21.37 -23.67 6.82
N GLN A 490 -21.43 -23.07 5.63
CA GLN A 490 -21.46 -21.62 5.45
C GLN A 490 -22.65 -21.00 6.18
N ALA A 491 -23.84 -21.58 6.01
CA ALA A 491 -25.05 -21.12 6.68
C ALA A 491 -24.95 -21.22 8.22
N GLU A 492 -24.42 -22.35 8.71
CA GLU A 492 -24.16 -22.54 10.14
C GLU A 492 -23.16 -21.53 10.70
N MET A 493 -22.12 -21.18 9.94
CA MET A 493 -21.11 -20.21 10.37
C MET A 493 -21.69 -18.78 10.43
N TYR A 494 -22.48 -18.37 9.43
CA TYR A 494 -23.20 -17.09 9.48
C TYR A 494 -24.08 -16.98 10.73
N LYS A 495 -24.87 -18.03 11.03
CA LYS A 495 -25.68 -18.07 12.25
C LYS A 495 -24.81 -18.02 13.50
N TYR A 496 -23.72 -18.80 13.54
CA TYR A 496 -22.83 -18.87 14.69
C TYR A 496 -22.23 -17.51 15.05
N VAL A 497 -21.79 -16.73 14.05
CA VAL A 497 -21.27 -15.37 14.27
C VAL A 497 -22.34 -14.48 14.92
N VAL A 498 -23.57 -14.47 14.39
CA VAL A 498 -24.67 -13.66 14.95
C VAL A 498 -25.03 -14.13 16.37
N ASP A 499 -25.13 -15.44 16.59
CA ASP A 499 -25.43 -16.01 17.91
C ASP A 499 -24.36 -15.60 18.95
N MET A 500 -23.07 -15.67 18.58
CA MET A 500 -21.99 -15.28 19.49
C MET A 500 -21.91 -13.78 19.72
N TYR A 501 -22.22 -12.97 18.70
CA TYR A 501 -22.34 -11.52 18.85
C TYR A 501 -23.46 -11.16 19.84
N VAL A 502 -24.67 -11.72 19.65
CA VAL A 502 -25.81 -11.51 20.56
C VAL A 502 -25.49 -12.02 21.96
N LYS A 503 -24.93 -13.22 22.07
CA LYS A 503 -24.62 -13.84 23.37
C LYS A 503 -23.60 -13.05 24.18
N ASN A 504 -22.53 -12.59 23.55
CA ASN A 504 -21.38 -12.03 24.27
C ASN A 504 -21.36 -10.50 24.31
N ILE A 505 -21.91 -9.79 23.32
CA ILE A 505 -21.92 -8.33 23.28
C ILE A 505 -23.20 -7.81 23.95
N PRO A 506 -23.11 -7.02 25.04
CA PRO A 506 -24.28 -6.41 25.68
C PRO A 506 -25.05 -5.47 24.75
N ALA A 507 -26.38 -5.39 24.90
CA ALA A 507 -27.24 -4.64 23.97
C ALA A 507 -26.83 -3.17 23.76
N ASN A 508 -26.37 -2.48 24.81
CA ASN A 508 -25.88 -1.09 24.74
C ASN A 508 -24.51 -0.93 24.06
N GLN A 509 -23.78 -2.02 23.84
CA GLN A 509 -22.52 -2.06 23.10
C GLN A 509 -22.70 -2.52 21.65
N ARG A 510 -23.90 -2.97 21.24
CA ARG A 510 -24.12 -3.48 19.89
C ARG A 510 -24.33 -2.35 18.89
N TYR A 511 -23.30 -2.01 18.11
CA TYR A 511 -23.47 -1.05 17.03
C TYR A 511 -24.11 -1.68 15.79
N GLY A 512 -23.72 -2.90 15.41
CA GLY A 512 -24.23 -3.50 14.19
C GLY A 512 -23.43 -4.66 13.62
N ILE A 513 -24.01 -5.26 12.58
CA ILE A 513 -23.38 -6.27 11.72
C ILE A 513 -23.55 -5.83 10.28
N THR A 514 -22.45 -5.65 9.56
CA THR A 514 -22.42 -5.37 8.13
C THR A 514 -21.99 -6.64 7.38
N VAL A 515 -22.71 -7.01 6.32
CA VAL A 515 -22.35 -8.12 5.43
C VAL A 515 -21.58 -7.57 4.22
N TRP A 516 -20.40 -8.12 3.94
CA TRP A 516 -19.53 -7.72 2.83
C TRP A 516 -19.65 -8.72 1.67
N GLY A 517 -19.98 -8.27 0.47
CA GLY A 517 -20.28 -9.21 -0.63
C GLY A 517 -21.62 -9.95 -0.42
N LEU A 518 -22.72 -9.21 -0.56
CA LEU A 518 -24.08 -9.72 -0.40
C LEU A 518 -24.38 -10.96 -1.26
N THR A 519 -23.92 -10.93 -2.51
CA THR A 519 -23.99 -12.05 -3.44
C THR A 519 -22.66 -12.81 -3.47
N ASP A 520 -22.69 -14.06 -3.93
CA ASP A 520 -21.49 -14.75 -4.36
C ASP A 520 -20.70 -13.93 -5.40
N SER A 521 -19.38 -14.01 -5.34
CA SER A 521 -18.48 -13.14 -6.08
C SER A 521 -18.39 -13.54 -7.54
N LYS A 522 -18.31 -12.55 -8.43
CA LYS A 522 -17.94 -12.79 -9.84
C LYS A 522 -16.48 -13.22 -9.92
N SER A 523 -16.13 -13.99 -10.95
CA SER A 523 -14.75 -14.46 -11.17
C SER A 523 -13.75 -13.32 -11.42
N ASP A 524 -14.21 -12.16 -11.87
CA ASP A 524 -13.42 -10.95 -12.13
C ASP A 524 -13.50 -9.90 -11.01
N SER A 525 -14.11 -10.25 -9.88
CA SER A 525 -14.20 -9.35 -8.72
C SER A 525 -12.83 -9.04 -8.15
N SER A 526 -12.61 -7.78 -7.73
CA SER A 526 -11.41 -7.37 -7.00
C SER A 526 -11.37 -7.92 -5.57
N TRP A 527 -12.52 -8.31 -5.01
CA TRP A 527 -12.64 -8.94 -3.69
C TRP A 527 -13.14 -10.38 -3.83
N LEU A 528 -12.36 -11.33 -3.31
CA LEU A 528 -12.68 -12.77 -3.29
C LEU A 528 -13.20 -13.31 -4.65
N PRO A 529 -12.42 -13.19 -5.75
CA PRO A 529 -12.88 -13.56 -7.09
C PRO A 529 -13.41 -15.00 -7.17
N GLY A 530 -14.65 -15.14 -7.64
CA GLY A 530 -15.33 -16.44 -7.85
C GLY A 530 -15.70 -17.20 -6.58
N GLN A 531 -15.48 -16.62 -5.40
CA GLN A 531 -15.86 -17.25 -4.13
C GLN A 531 -17.37 -17.31 -3.97
N HIS A 532 -17.83 -18.30 -3.21
CA HIS A 532 -19.19 -18.36 -2.71
C HIS A 532 -19.19 -17.87 -1.26
N GLN A 533 -19.41 -16.59 -1.04
CA GLN A 533 -19.37 -15.94 0.28
C GLN A 533 -20.71 -15.33 0.72
N GLY A 534 -21.64 -15.10 -0.20
CA GLY A 534 -22.82 -14.26 0.03
C GLY A 534 -23.99 -14.95 0.72
N LEU A 535 -24.97 -14.13 1.12
CA LEU A 535 -26.30 -14.57 1.56
C LEU A 535 -27.20 -14.89 0.34
N TRP A 536 -26.90 -14.28 -0.80
CA TRP A 536 -27.49 -14.58 -2.08
C TRP A 536 -26.47 -15.22 -3.02
N ASP A 537 -26.94 -16.00 -3.99
CA ASP A 537 -26.12 -16.39 -5.12
C ASP A 537 -25.89 -15.19 -6.07
N ILE A 538 -25.08 -15.40 -7.10
CA ILE A 538 -24.76 -14.38 -8.11
C ILE A 538 -25.98 -13.85 -8.89
N ASN A 539 -27.08 -14.61 -8.90
CA ASN A 539 -28.35 -14.29 -9.56
C ASN A 539 -29.40 -13.74 -8.59
N PHE A 540 -29.00 -13.39 -7.36
CA PHE A 540 -29.87 -12.88 -6.30
C PHE A 540 -30.91 -13.89 -5.77
N THR A 541 -30.67 -15.19 -5.94
CA THR A 541 -31.42 -16.24 -5.24
C THR A 541 -30.94 -16.35 -3.80
N ARG A 542 -31.84 -16.40 -2.83
CA ARG A 542 -31.47 -16.57 -1.42
C ARG A 542 -30.87 -17.95 -1.19
N LYS A 543 -29.74 -18.02 -0.48
CA LYS A 543 -29.05 -19.27 -0.13
C LYS A 543 -29.46 -19.76 1.26
N PHE A 544 -28.99 -20.96 1.64
CA PHE A 544 -29.09 -21.45 3.03
C PHE A 544 -28.54 -20.43 4.03
N SER A 545 -27.47 -19.72 3.66
CA SER A 545 -26.87 -18.66 4.48
C SER A 545 -27.84 -17.53 4.78
N TYR A 546 -28.72 -17.12 3.86
CA TYR A 546 -29.77 -16.14 4.14
C TYR A 546 -30.70 -16.60 5.28
N ALA A 547 -31.21 -17.83 5.17
CA ALA A 547 -32.12 -18.40 6.16
C ALA A 547 -31.46 -18.50 7.53
N SER A 548 -30.26 -19.08 7.61
CA SER A 548 -29.55 -19.25 8.88
C SER A 548 -29.07 -17.92 9.48
N PHE A 549 -28.70 -16.94 8.66
CA PHE A 549 -28.40 -15.58 9.14
C PHE A 549 -29.66 -14.93 9.73
N ALA A 550 -30.81 -15.04 9.07
CA ALA A 550 -32.09 -14.58 9.60
C ALA A 550 -32.49 -15.28 10.91
N GLU A 551 -32.26 -16.60 11.03
CA GLU A 551 -32.45 -17.34 12.28
C GLU A 551 -31.54 -16.82 13.41
N GLY A 552 -30.29 -16.49 13.11
CA GLY A 552 -29.40 -15.84 14.10
C GLY A 552 -29.92 -14.47 14.51
N LEU A 553 -30.38 -13.66 13.55
CA LEU A 553 -30.93 -12.32 13.81
C LEU A 553 -32.18 -12.35 14.71
N LYS A 554 -32.91 -13.46 14.81
CA LYS A 554 -34.02 -13.58 15.78
C LYS A 554 -33.59 -13.35 17.23
N GLY A 555 -32.31 -13.52 17.57
CA GLY A 555 -31.79 -13.15 18.88
C GLY A 555 -31.77 -11.63 19.15
N LEU A 556 -32.04 -10.81 18.12
CA LEU A 556 -32.20 -9.36 18.19
C LEU A 556 -33.66 -8.91 18.06
N LYS A 557 -34.61 -9.84 17.90
CA LYS A 557 -36.04 -9.56 17.71
C LYS A 557 -36.78 -9.38 19.03
#